data_AF-A0A4Z1BZV0-F1
#
_entry.id   AF-A0A4Z1BZV0-F1
#
_cell.length_a   1.000
_cell.length_b   1.000
_cell.length_c   1.000
_cell.angle_alpha   90.00
_cell.angle_beta   90.00
_cell.angle_gamma   90.00
#
_symmetry.space_group_name_H-M   'P 1'
#
loop_
_entity.id
_entity.type
_entity.pdbx_description
1 polymer ?
#
loop_
_entity_poly.entity_id
_entity_poly.type
_entity_poly.pdbx_seq_one_letter_code
_entity_poly.pdbx_strand_id
1 'polypeptide(L)' 'MRLLLDAGLMDIHERFPAGSLDAIILTHFHADHVQGLFPLRWGKGAQLPVLCPPDPDGCADLYKISGILDFC' A
#
# COMPACT_ATOMS: atom_id res chain seq x y z
N MET A 1 -1.39 9.87 -14.19
CA MET A 1 -0.36 9.12 -13.43
C MET A 1 -0.12 9.83 -12.12
N ARG A 2 -0.61 9.25 -11.02
CA ARG A 2 -0.46 9.72 -9.64
C ARG A 2 0.07 8.56 -8.81
N LEU A 3 1.31 8.71 -8.35
CA LEU A 3 2.04 7.72 -7.59
C LEU A 3 2.18 8.21 -6.15
N LEU A 4 2.05 7.30 -5.19
CA LEU A 4 2.30 7.58 -3.78
C LEU A 4 3.65 6.95 -3.37
N LEU A 5 4.58 7.75 -2.87
CA LEU A 5 5.85 7.26 -2.34
C LEU A 5 5.70 6.99 -0.84
N ASP A 6 5.90 5.74 -0.45
CA ASP A 6 5.61 5.18 0.86
C ASP A 6 4.16 5.41 1.32
N ALA A 7 3.76 4.73 2.40
CA ALA A 7 2.41 4.74 2.93
C ALA A 7 2.43 4.82 4.47
N GLY A 8 3.31 5.68 5.00
CA GLY A 8 3.48 5.86 6.44
C GLY A 8 2.34 6.56 7.16
N LEU A 9 1.51 7.32 6.44
CA LEU A 9 0.40 8.06 7.03
C LEU A 9 -0.84 7.18 7.17
N MET A 10 -1.46 7.16 8.36
CA MET A 10 -2.63 6.32 8.63
C MET A 10 -3.92 6.81 7.94
N ASP A 11 -3.98 8.09 7.59
CA ASP A 11 -5.12 8.77 6.98
C ASP A 11 -5.07 8.76 5.44
N ILE A 12 -4.20 7.96 4.81
CA ILE A 12 -4.10 7.91 3.32
C ILE A 12 -5.44 7.61 2.65
N HIS A 13 -6.28 6.78 3.27
CA HIS A 13 -7.60 6.41 2.78
C HIS A 13 -8.61 7.58 2.79
N GLU A 14 -8.38 8.61 3.59
CA GLU A 14 -9.19 9.85 3.60
C GLU A 14 -8.68 10.86 2.57
N ARG A 15 -7.37 10.87 2.30
CA ARG A 15 -6.71 11.80 1.37
C ARG A 15 -6.87 11.41 -0.10
N PHE A 16 -6.96 10.11 -0.36
CA PHE A 16 -6.99 9.55 -1.71
C PHE A 16 -8.26 8.72 -1.90
N PRO A 17 -9.27 9.25 -2.60
CA PRO A 17 -10.45 8.47 -2.98
C PRO A 17 -10.07 7.23 -3.80
N ALA A 18 -10.91 6.21 -3.77
CA ALA A 18 -10.73 4.99 -4.56
C ALA A 18 -10.54 5.32 -6.05
N GLY A 19 -9.53 4.72 -6.67
CA GLY A 19 -9.18 4.96 -8.08
C GLY A 19 -8.42 6.27 -8.35
N SER A 20 -8.08 7.06 -7.32
CA SER A 20 -7.30 8.30 -7.50
C SER A 20 -5.78 8.11 -7.53
N LEU A 21 -5.29 6.93 -7.12
CA LEU A 21 -3.89 6.52 -7.21
C LEU A 21 -3.74 5.46 -8.29
N ASP A 22 -2.67 5.56 -9.08
CA ASP A 22 -2.32 4.56 -10.09
C ASP A 22 -1.42 3.47 -9.50
N ALA A 23 -0.55 3.81 -8.53
CA ALA A 23 0.27 2.85 -7.79
C ALA A 23 0.87 3.46 -6.50
N ILE A 24 1.38 2.59 -5.63
CA ILE A 24 2.22 2.93 -4.48
C ILE A 24 3.65 2.43 -4.77
N ILE A 25 4.65 3.21 -4.39
CA ILE A 25 6.07 2.82 -4.45
C ILE A 25 6.59 2.78 -3.02
N LEU A 26 7.06 1.62 -2.57
CA LEU A 26 7.67 1.46 -1.26
C LEU A 26 9.19 1.50 -1.35
N THR A 27 9.80 2.22 -0.43
CA THR A 27 11.26 2.22 -0.27
C THR A 27 11.73 0.97 0.49
N HIS A 28 10.97 0.53 1.50
CA HIS A 28 11.19 -0.67 2.31
C HIS A 28 9.96 -0.95 3.21
N PHE A 29 10.02 -2.00 4.04
CA PHE A 29 8.87 -2.50 4.83
C PHE A 29 8.90 -2.16 6.33
N HIS A 30 9.67 -1.15 6.76
CA HIS A 30 9.53 -0.67 8.13
C HIS A 30 8.14 -0.06 8.36
N ALA A 31 7.61 -0.25 9.57
CA ALA A 31 6.22 0.06 9.89
C ALA A 31 5.84 1.52 9.61
N ASP A 32 6.74 2.46 9.85
CA ASP A 32 6.55 3.89 9.60
C ASP A 32 6.47 4.24 8.10
N HIS A 33 6.82 3.32 7.20
CA HIS A 33 6.66 3.46 5.74
C HIS A 33 5.45 2.70 5.18
N VAL A 34 4.82 1.79 5.94
CA VAL A 34 3.74 0.92 5.44
C VAL A 34 2.48 0.87 6.31
N GLN A 35 2.47 1.51 7.48
CA GLN A 35 1.35 1.40 8.43
C GLN A 35 0.00 1.87 7.87
N GLY A 36 -0.01 2.82 6.94
CA GLY A 36 -1.21 3.27 6.24
C GLY A 36 -1.81 2.22 5.30
N LEU A 37 -1.04 1.21 4.89
CA LEU A 37 -1.54 0.13 4.04
C LEU A 37 -2.52 -0.80 4.77
N PHE A 38 -2.40 -0.93 6.09
CA PHE A 38 -3.26 -1.83 6.89
C PHE A 38 -4.74 -1.45 6.89
N PRO A 39 -5.15 -0.18 7.00
CA PRO A 39 -6.53 0.21 6.74
C PRO A 39 -6.85 0.22 5.24
N LEU A 40 -5.92 0.68 4.39
CA LEU A 40 -6.17 0.84 2.95
C LEU A 40 -6.48 -0.48 2.23
N ARG A 41 -5.86 -1.60 2.64
CA ARG A 41 -6.06 -2.93 2.02
C ARG A 41 -7.51 -3.40 1.97
N TRP A 42 -8.36 -2.88 2.87
CA TRP A 42 -9.78 -3.21 2.94
C TRP A 42 -10.67 -2.33 2.04
N GLY A 43 -10.05 -1.48 1.22
CA GLY A 43 -10.74 -0.71 0.20
C GLY A 43 -11.52 -1.60 -0.78
N LYS A 44 -12.40 -0.97 -1.57
CA LYS A 44 -13.16 -1.64 -2.63
C LYS A 44 -12.79 -1.04 -3.98
N GLY A 45 -12.70 -1.86 -5.01
CA GLY A 45 -12.40 -1.40 -6.37
C GLY A 45 -11.39 -2.29 -7.07
N ALA A 46 -10.67 -1.71 -8.03
CA ALA A 46 -9.57 -2.36 -8.73
C ALA A 46 -8.38 -2.61 -7.78
N GLN A 47 -7.55 -3.58 -8.13
CA GLN A 47 -6.26 -3.82 -7.49
C GLN A 47 -5.36 -2.59 -7.67
N LEU A 48 -4.63 -2.23 -6.61
CA LEU A 48 -3.69 -1.12 -6.56
C LEU A 48 -2.26 -1.70 -6.54
N PRO A 49 -1.48 -1.51 -7.62
CA PRO A 49 -0.10 -1.95 -7.66
C PRO A 49 0.74 -1.32 -6.55
N VAL A 50 1.57 -2.13 -5.90
CA VAL A 50 2.56 -1.71 -4.91
C VAL A 50 3.93 -2.18 -5.39
N LEU A 51 4.69 -1.27 -5.97
CA LEU A 51 6.07 -1.54 -6.40
C LEU A 51 6.98 -1.49 -5.18
N CYS A 52 7.70 -2.56 -4.91
CA CYS A 52 8.52 -2.67 -3.71
C CYS A 52 9.86 -3.38 -3.97
N PRO A 53 10.89 -3.15 -3.13
CA PRO A 53 12.09 -3.98 -3.19
C PRO A 53 11.76 -5.43 -2.83
N PRO A 54 12.58 -6.41 -3.29
CA PRO A 54 12.41 -7.80 -2.90
C PRO A 54 12.66 -7.94 -1.39
N ASP A 55 11.60 -8.17 -0.64
CA ASP A 55 11.61 -8.44 0.79
C ASP A 55 10.74 -9.70 1.03
N PRO A 56 11.32 -10.83 1.48
CA PRO A 56 10.56 -12.06 1.65
C PRO A 56 9.59 -12.01 2.84
N ASP A 57 9.84 -11.14 3.81
CA ASP A 57 9.07 -11.06 5.05
C ASP A 57 7.98 -9.97 4.97
N GLY A 58 8.27 -8.87 4.27
CA GLY A 58 7.39 -7.72 4.17
C GLY A 58 7.13 -7.09 5.55
N CYS A 59 5.88 -6.71 5.81
CA CYS A 59 5.47 -6.21 7.13
C CYS A 59 4.25 -6.94 7.67
N ALA A 60 4.41 -7.60 8.81
CA ALA A 60 3.37 -8.37 9.50
C ALA A 60 2.60 -9.33 8.58
N ASP A 61 1.32 -9.10 8.34
CA ASP A 61 0.44 -9.93 7.53
C ASP A 61 0.10 -9.31 6.16
N LEU A 62 0.76 -8.22 5.74
CA LEU A 62 0.42 -7.49 4.51
C LEU A 62 0.45 -8.37 3.27
N TYR A 63 1.44 -9.26 3.13
CA TYR A 63 1.48 -10.19 2.00
C TYR A 63 0.43 -11.30 2.08
N LYS A 64 0.11 -11.75 3.29
CA LYS A 64 -0.85 -12.86 3.50
C LYS A 64 -2.29 -12.40 3.31
N ILE A 65 -2.56 -11.16 3.70
CA ILE A 65 -3.87 -10.52 3.66
C ILE A 65 -3.67 -9.16 2.98
N SER A 66 -3.48 -9.19 1.65
CA SER A 66 -3.15 -7.98 0.87
C SER A 66 -4.37 -7.20 0.41
N GLY A 67 -5.54 -7.84 0.32
CA GLY A 67 -6.79 -7.19 -0.06
C GLY A 67 -6.73 -6.59 -1.46
N ILE A 68 -6.85 -5.27 -1.58
CA ILE A 68 -6.70 -4.56 -2.86
C ILE A 68 -5.25 -4.26 -3.24
N LEU A 69 -4.27 -4.56 -2.39
CA LEU A 69 -2.87 -4.28 -2.65
C LEU A 69 -2.24 -5.42 -3.47
N ASP A 70 -1.67 -5.06 -4.61
CA ASP A 70 -1.01 -5.98 -5.53
C ASP A 70 0.50 -5.75 -5.49
N PHE A 71 1.20 -6.50 -4.64
CA PHE A 71 2.64 -6.36 -4.44
C PHE A 71 3.41 -6.95 -5.62
N CYS A 72 4.14 -6.09 -6.31
CA CYS A 72 4.95 -6.41 -7.50
C CYS A 72 6.45 -6.27 -7.21
#